data_AF-H1YGQ1-F1
#
_entry.id   AF-H1YGQ1-F1
#
_cell.length_a   1.000
_cell.length_b   1.000
_cell.length_c   1.000
_cell.angle_alpha   90.00
_cell.angle_beta   90.00
_cell.angle_gamma   90.00
#
_symmetry.space_group_name_H-M   'P 1'
#
loop_
_entity.id
_entity.type
_entity.pdbx_description
1 polymer ?
#
loop_
_entity_poly.entity_id
_entity_poly.type
_entity_poly.pdbx_seq_one_letter_code
_entity_poly.pdbx_strand_id
1 'polypeptide(L)'
;MPNEDPAVLNKRVFQQVFKIAELSNLTEEEKAMYDSNLKAKWDYENSISFAEERGIEKGREEGMEKGIEKGTEKGKYDVAIEMKKEAIPVSQIAKFTKLSIEVIEKL
;
A
#
# COMPACT_ATOMS: atom_id res chain seq x y z
N MET A 1 56.35 4.48 25.17
CA MET A 1 55.27 4.92 24.26
C MET A 1 54.35 3.73 24.07
N PRO A 2 53.03 3.86 24.23
CA PRO A 2 52.14 2.71 24.11
C PRO A 2 52.07 2.28 22.65
N ASN A 3 52.29 0.99 22.40
CA ASN A 3 52.09 0.36 21.09
C ASN A 3 50.59 0.38 20.78
N GLU A 4 50.19 1.12 19.75
CA GLU A 4 48.85 1.01 19.19
C GLU A 4 48.78 -0.28 18.36
N ASP A 5 48.04 -1.26 18.88
CA ASP A 5 47.78 -2.53 18.20
C ASP A 5 47.14 -2.29 16.81
N PRO A 6 47.75 -2.76 15.69
CA PRO A 6 47.20 -2.63 14.34
C PRO A 6 45.89 -3.40 14.10
N ALA A 7 45.41 -4.14 15.11
CA ALA A 7 44.30 -5.07 15.00
C ALA A 7 42.94 -4.39 14.75
N VAL A 8 42.80 -3.10 15.05
CA VAL A 8 41.51 -2.39 14.99
C VAL A 8 41.30 -1.68 13.65
N LEU A 9 42.37 -1.31 12.95
CA LEU A 9 42.26 -0.50 11.72
C LEU A 9 41.89 -1.30 10.46
N ASN A 10 41.87 -2.63 10.54
CA ASN A 10 42.03 -3.46 9.34
C ASN A 10 41.02 -4.60 9.22
N LYS A 11 39.80 -4.48 9.76
CA LYS A 11 38.72 -5.44 9.43
C LYS A 11 37.88 -4.98 8.23
N ARG A 12 37.46 -3.71 8.20
CA ARG A 12 36.62 -3.18 7.12
C ARG A 12 37.37 -3.01 5.80
N VAL A 13 38.58 -2.45 5.84
CA VAL A 13 39.40 -2.22 4.64
C VAL A 13 39.87 -3.55 4.04
N PHE A 14 40.33 -4.50 4.88
CA PHE A 14 40.65 -5.85 4.41
C PHE A 14 39.44 -6.56 3.81
N GLN A 15 38.25 -6.48 4.43
CA GLN A 15 37.07 -7.10 3.85
C GLN A 15 36.71 -6.52 2.48
N GLN A 16 36.88 -5.20 2.28
CA GLN A 16 36.64 -4.59 0.98
C GLN A 16 37.67 -5.03 -0.06
N VAL A 17 38.97 -4.98 0.27
CA VAL A 17 40.04 -5.42 -0.63
C VAL A 17 39.94 -6.92 -0.95
N PHE A 18 39.58 -7.74 0.04
CA PHE A 18 39.36 -9.17 -0.12
C PHE A 18 38.17 -9.47 -1.03
N LYS A 19 37.05 -8.76 -0.83
CA LYS A 19 35.86 -8.88 -1.67
C LYS A 19 36.12 -8.42 -3.11
N ILE A 20 36.94 -7.38 -3.29
CA ILE A 20 37.39 -6.90 -4.62
C ILE A 20 38.33 -7.93 -5.28
N ALA A 21 39.25 -8.54 -4.52
CA ALA A 21 40.16 -9.56 -5.04
C ALA A 21 39.43 -10.86 -5.40
N GLU A 22 38.49 -11.32 -4.57
CA GLU A 22 37.62 -12.46 -4.89
C GLU A 22 36.80 -12.18 -6.15
N LEU A 23 36.17 -11.01 -6.27
CA LEU A 23 35.44 -10.59 -7.47
C LEU A 23 36.32 -10.49 -8.73
N SER A 24 37.60 -10.14 -8.58
CA SER A 24 38.56 -10.03 -9.69
C SER A 24 39.13 -11.38 -10.14
N ASN A 25 39.01 -12.41 -9.30
CA ASN A 25 39.47 -13.77 -9.57
C ASN A 25 38.32 -14.71 -9.99
N LEU A 26 37.08 -14.20 -10.05
CA LEU A 26 35.96 -14.94 -10.62
C LEU A 26 36.14 -15.10 -12.12
N THR A 27 35.92 -16.32 -12.59
CA THR A 27 35.80 -16.61 -14.01
C THR A 27 34.60 -15.88 -14.61
N GLU A 28 34.62 -15.67 -15.93
CA GLU A 28 33.52 -15.01 -16.65
C GLU A 28 32.18 -15.73 -16.41
N GLU A 29 32.21 -17.05 -16.23
CA GLU A 29 31.06 -17.89 -15.91
C GLU A 29 30.53 -17.64 -14.48
N GLU A 30 31.40 -17.56 -13.48
CA GLU A 30 30.97 -17.28 -12.09
C GLU A 30 30.42 -15.86 -11.93
N LYS A 31 30.99 -14.89 -12.66
CA LYS A 31 30.45 -13.52 -12.71
C LYS A 31 29.07 -13.49 -13.37
N ALA A 32 28.87 -14.22 -14.46
CA ALA A 32 27.58 -14.34 -15.11
C ALA A 32 26.53 -15.00 -14.22
N MET A 33 26.89 -16.05 -13.46
CA MET A 33 26.00 -16.66 -12.48
C MET A 33 25.63 -15.70 -11.35
N TYR A 34 26.60 -14.95 -10.82
CA TYR A 34 26.36 -13.95 -9.78
C TYR A 34 25.40 -12.86 -10.27
N ASP A 35 25.63 -12.30 -11.46
CA ASP A 35 24.79 -11.27 -12.06
C ASP A 35 23.37 -11.80 -12.34
N SER A 36 23.25 -13.04 -12.80
CA SER A 36 21.96 -13.73 -13.02
C SER A 36 21.17 -13.89 -11.72
N ASN A 37 21.82 -14.36 -10.64
CA ASN A 37 21.18 -14.50 -9.33
C ASN A 37 20.76 -13.15 -8.76
N LEU A 38 21.60 -12.12 -8.91
CA LEU A 38 21.29 -10.76 -8.47
C LEU A 38 20.08 -10.20 -9.23
N LYS A 39 20.04 -10.40 -10.55
CA LYS A 39 18.89 -10.02 -11.37
C LYS A 39 17.62 -10.74 -10.94
N ALA A 40 17.68 -12.05 -10.72
CA ALA A 40 16.52 -12.83 -10.28
C ALA A 40 15.98 -12.33 -8.92
N LYS A 41 16.89 -11.97 -8.01
CA LYS A 41 16.52 -11.37 -6.72
C LYS A 41 15.81 -10.03 -6.90
N TRP A 42 16.33 -9.15 -7.75
CA TRP A 42 15.70 -7.87 -8.03
C TRP A 42 14.36 -8.01 -8.74
N ASP A 43 14.24 -8.91 -9.71
CA ASP A 43 12.98 -9.18 -10.39
C ASP A 43 11.91 -9.66 -9.39
N TYR A 44 12.31 -10.50 -8.42
CA TYR A 44 11.44 -10.93 -7.33
C TYR A 44 11.06 -9.78 -6.39
N GLU A 45 12.03 -9.00 -5.90
CA GLU A 45 11.79 -7.86 -5.00
C GLU A 45 10.88 -6.81 -5.66
N ASN A 46 11.11 -6.50 -6.94
CA ASN A 46 10.28 -5.58 -7.72
C ASN A 46 8.86 -6.11 -7.91
N SER A 47 8.70 -7.41 -8.16
CA SER A 47 7.38 -8.04 -8.29
C SER A 47 6.57 -7.95 -6.99
N ILE A 48 7.21 -8.23 -5.85
CA ILE A 48 6.58 -8.10 -4.54
C ILE A 48 6.22 -6.65 -4.25
N SER A 49 7.15 -5.71 -4.44
CA SER A 49 6.90 -4.29 -4.20
C SER A 49 5.76 -3.76 -5.08
N PHE A 50 5.71 -4.16 -6.35
CA PHE A 50 4.62 -3.81 -7.25
C PHE A 50 3.28 -4.40 -6.78
N ALA A 51 3.27 -5.65 -6.32
CA ALA A 51 2.06 -6.29 -5.81
C ALA A 51 1.54 -5.61 -4.53
N GLU A 52 2.44 -5.21 -3.63
CA GLU A 52 2.10 -4.45 -2.41
C GLU A 52 1.53 -3.08 -2.74
N GLU A 53 2.19 -2.32 -3.62
CA GLU A 53 1.73 -1.00 -4.05
C GLU A 53 0.34 -1.09 -4.70
N ARG A 54 0.14 -2.04 -5.62
CA ARG A 54 -1.16 -2.30 -6.25
C ARG A 54 -2.22 -2.74 -5.25
N GLY A 55 -1.86 -3.54 -4.26
CA GLY A 55 -2.77 -3.97 -3.20
C GLY A 55 -3.26 -2.80 -2.35
N ILE A 56 -2.35 -1.90 -1.97
CA ILE A 56 -2.67 -0.68 -1.21
C ILE A 56 -3.53 0.27 -2.04
N GLU A 57 -3.17 0.51 -3.30
CA GLU A 57 -3.91 1.37 -4.22
C GLU A 57 -5.36 0.89 -4.35
N LYS A 58 -5.56 -0.39 -4.71
CA LYS A 58 -6.89 -1.00 -4.84
C LYS A 58 -7.68 -0.96 -3.53
N GLY A 59 -7.04 -1.31 -2.42
CA GLY A 59 -7.69 -1.30 -1.11
C GLY A 59 -8.17 0.10 -0.71
N ARG A 60 -7.39 1.13 -1.02
CA ARG A 60 -7.75 2.53 -0.78
C ARG A 60 -8.91 2.97 -1.69
N GLU A 61 -8.86 2.65 -2.98
CA GLU A 61 -9.92 2.99 -3.93
C GLU A 61 -11.25 2.33 -3.55
N GLU A 62 -11.26 1.00 -3.36
CA GLU A 62 -12.45 0.27 -2.95
C GLU A 62 -12.99 0.75 -1.60
N GLY A 63 -12.10 1.02 -0.64
CA GLY A 63 -12.48 1.52 0.68
C GLY A 63 -13.13 2.90 0.60
N MET A 64 -12.60 3.78 -0.25
CA MET A 64 -13.14 5.12 -0.46
C MET A 64 -14.49 5.07 -1.17
N GLU A 65 -14.62 4.26 -2.22
CA GLU A 65 -15.88 4.08 -2.96
C GLU A 65 -16.98 3.54 -2.03
N LYS A 66 -16.71 2.44 -1.32
CA LYS A 66 -17.64 1.85 -0.35
C LYS A 66 -17.99 2.83 0.77
N GLY A 67 -17.03 3.65 1.21
CA GLY A 67 -17.24 4.67 2.23
C GLY A 67 -18.16 5.79 1.77
N ILE A 68 -17.95 6.30 0.55
CA ILE A 68 -18.78 7.36 -0.06
C ILE A 68 -20.20 6.85 -0.31
N GLU A 69 -20.35 5.63 -0.84
CA GLU A 69 -21.67 5.04 -1.09
C GLU A 69 -22.47 4.90 0.21
N LYS A 70 -21.89 4.25 1.24
CA LYS A 70 -22.53 4.10 2.55
C LYS A 70 -22.83 5.44 3.22
N GLY A 71 -21.91 6.40 3.13
CA GLY A 71 -22.11 7.75 3.67
C GLY A 71 -23.25 8.49 2.96
N THR A 72 -23.31 8.39 1.65
CA THR A 72 -24.37 9.00 0.83
C THR A 72 -25.73 8.38 1.11
N GLU A 73 -25.78 7.05 1.21
CA GLU A 73 -27.00 6.33 1.56
C GLU A 73 -27.48 6.72 2.95
N LYS A 74 -26.63 6.63 3.97
CA LYS A 74 -26.95 7.04 5.34
C LYS A 74 -27.42 8.51 5.40
N GLY A 75 -26.76 9.41 4.67
CA GLY A 75 -27.16 10.81 4.61
C GLY A 75 -28.58 11.01 4.05
N LYS A 76 -29.01 10.21 3.05
CA LYS A 76 -30.40 10.26 2.55
C LYS A 76 -31.39 9.86 3.64
N TYR A 77 -31.06 8.83 4.42
CA TYR A 77 -31.89 8.37 5.53
C TYR A 77 -31.97 9.40 6.66
N ASP A 78 -30.84 9.94 7.09
CA ASP A 78 -30.77 10.97 8.13
C ASP A 78 -31.59 12.21 7.73
N VAL A 79 -31.46 12.67 6.48
CA VAL A 79 -32.25 13.79 5.94
C VAL A 79 -33.74 13.43 5.89
N ALA A 80 -34.12 12.23 5.47
CA ALA A 80 -35.52 11.81 5.42
C ALA A 80 -36.16 11.78 6.82
N ILE A 81 -35.41 11.36 7.85
CA ILE A 81 -35.86 11.35 9.24
C ILE A 81 -36.12 12.78 9.72
N GLU A 82 -35.20 13.71 9.49
CA GLU A 82 -35.39 15.11 9.88
C GLU A 82 -36.56 15.76 9.14
N MET A 83 -36.70 15.51 7.83
CA MET A 83 -37.85 16.00 7.05
C MET A 83 -39.18 15.45 7.58
N LYS A 84 -39.21 14.19 8.03
CA LYS A 84 -40.41 13.57 8.60
C LYS A 84 -40.79 14.21 9.94
N LYS A 85 -39.80 14.55 10.78
CA LYS A 85 -40.01 15.27 12.05
C LYS A 85 -40.61 16.66 11.82
N GLU A 86 -40.20 17.33 10.75
CA GLU A 86 -40.76 18.63 10.31
C GLU A 86 -42.13 18.50 9.61
N ALA A 87 -42.76 17.32 9.67
CA ALA A 87 -44.06 17.03 9.06
C ALA A 87 -44.14 17.30 7.55
N ILE A 88 -43.01 17.21 6.84
CA ILE A 88 -42.97 17.34 5.39
C ILE A 88 -43.71 16.15 4.75
N PRO A 89 -44.56 16.37 3.73
CA PRO A 89 -45.25 15.28 3.04
C PRO A 89 -44.30 14.19 2.53
N VAL A 90 -44.63 12.93 2.80
CA VAL A 90 -43.82 11.76 2.39
C VAL A 90 -43.51 11.75 0.89
N SER A 91 -44.43 12.22 0.05
CA SER A 91 -44.24 12.36 -1.40
C SER A 91 -43.13 13.36 -1.77
N GLN A 92 -42.98 14.44 -1.01
CA GLN A 92 -41.90 15.41 -1.19
C GLN A 92 -40.58 14.87 -0.66
N ILE A 93 -40.59 14.18 0.50
CA ILE A 93 -39.39 13.53 1.05
C ILE A 93 -38.85 12.52 0.04
N ALA A 94 -39.71 11.66 -0.52
CA ALA A 94 -39.34 10.68 -1.55
C ALA A 94 -38.69 11.34 -2.77
N LYS A 95 -39.24 12.48 -3.22
CA LYS A 95 -38.69 13.24 -4.35
C LYS A 95 -37.29 13.79 -4.06
N PHE A 96 -37.03 14.30 -2.86
CA PHE A 96 -35.75 14.94 -2.53
C PHE A 96 -34.66 13.94 -2.14
N THR A 97 -34.99 12.92 -1.35
CA THR A 97 -34.03 11.92 -0.87
C THR A 97 -33.83 10.77 -1.85
N LYS A 98 -34.71 10.67 -2.86
CA LYS A 98 -34.78 9.57 -3.84
C LYS A 98 -35.02 8.20 -3.17
N LEU A 99 -35.54 8.18 -1.95
CA LEU A 99 -35.99 6.97 -1.27
C LEU A 99 -37.42 6.63 -1.71
N SER A 100 -37.79 5.35 -1.63
CA SER A 100 -39.17 4.95 -1.88
C SER A 100 -40.08 5.42 -0.76
N ILE A 101 -41.36 5.64 -1.09
CA ILE A 101 -42.39 6.01 -0.11
C ILE A 101 -42.47 4.98 1.01
N GLU A 102 -42.45 3.67 0.67
CA GLU A 102 -42.47 2.59 1.65
C GLU A 102 -41.30 2.64 2.64
N VAL A 103 -40.11 3.03 2.17
CA VAL A 103 -38.94 3.19 3.04
C VAL A 103 -39.16 4.34 4.00
N ILE A 104 -39.63 5.50 3.52
CA ILE A 104 -39.87 6.68 4.35
C ILE A 104 -40.99 6.48 5.36
N GLU A 105 -42.03 5.72 5.00
CA GLU A 105 -43.12 5.38 5.92
C GLU A 105 -42.62 4.53 7.10
N LYS A 106 -41.61 3.68 6.87
CA LYS A 106 -40.99 2.81 7.88
C LYS A 106 -39.90 3.48 8.72
N LEU A 107 -39.40 4.66 8.33
CA LEU A 107 -38.44 5.46 9.13
C LEU A 107 -39.08 6.11 10.35
#